data_AF-A0A2M7A5B3-F1
#
_entry.id   AF-A0A2M7A5B3-F1
#
_cell.length_a   1.000
_cell.length_b   1.000
_cell.length_c   1.000
_cell.angle_alpha   90.00
_cell.angle_beta   90.00
_cell.angle_gamma   90.00
#
_symmetry.space_group_name_H-M   'P 1'
#
loop_
_entity.id
_entity.type
_entity.pdbx_description
1 polymer ?
#
loop_
_entity_poly.entity_id
_entity_poly.type
_entity_poly.pdbx_seq_one_letter_code
_entity_poly.pdbx_strand_id
1 'polypeptide(L)'
;METVIFQKVKDYLTDYVGELTMPGAPVFDAATRCWRVPVLCKTAKGILPVGEFVADVAGNFVAVPDKEQMLRVLRAQVVRLPFLVFGEKEELERMGVHVVAA
;
A
#
# COMPACT_ATOMS: atom_id res chain seq x y z
N MET A 1 19.03 10.38 -7.76
CA MET A 1 18.07 9.63 -8.61
C MET A 1 16.86 9.20 -7.80
N GLU A 2 17.06 8.52 -6.67
CA GLU A 2 16.02 8.12 -5.72
C GLU A 2 14.98 9.21 -5.40
N THR A 3 15.41 10.40 -4.99
CA THR A 3 14.52 11.54 -4.66
C THR A 3 13.67 11.99 -5.85
N VAL A 4 14.23 11.94 -7.07
CA VAL A 4 13.53 12.34 -8.29
C VAL A 4 12.42 11.33 -8.60
N ILE A 5 12.72 10.04 -8.49
CA ILE A 5 11.75 8.97 -8.72
C ILE A 5 10.65 9.00 -7.66
N PHE A 6 11.03 9.19 -6.39
CA PHE A 6 10.07 9.34 -5.30
C PHE A 6 9.09 10.49 -5.57
N GLN A 7 9.61 11.68 -5.91
CA GLN A 7 8.76 12.84 -6.19
C GLN A 7 7.85 12.61 -7.39
N LYS A 8 8.39 12.03 -8.47
CA LYS A 8 7.61 11.70 -9.66
C LYS A 8 6.46 10.73 -9.38
N VAL A 9 6.70 9.70 -8.56
CA VAL A 9 5.65 8.76 -8.13
C VAL A 9 4.64 9.47 -7.22
N LYS A 10 5.10 10.32 -6.31
CA LYS A 10 4.22 11.12 -5.44
C LYS A 10 3.27 12.00 -6.25
N ASP A 11 3.79 12.71 -7.24
CA ASP A 11 3.00 13.59 -8.10
C ASP A 11 1.96 12.77 -8.88
N TYR A 12 2.37 11.65 -9.49
CA TYR A 12 1.46 10.74 -10.19
C TYR A 12 0.34 10.21 -9.29
N LEU A 13 0.66 9.75 -8.09
CA LEU A 13 -0.32 9.22 -7.14
C LEU A 13 -1.33 10.30 -6.72
N THR A 14 -0.85 11.53 -6.53
CA THR A 14 -1.69 12.68 -6.17
C THR A 14 -2.65 13.03 -7.30
N ASP A 15 -2.16 13.09 -8.54
CA ASP A 15 -2.93 13.54 -9.70
C ASP A 15 -3.93 12.49 -10.21
N TYR A 16 -3.58 11.20 -10.14
CA TYR A 16 -4.34 10.14 -10.84
C TYR A 16 -4.98 9.09 -9.93
N VAL A 17 -4.51 8.94 -8.69
CA VAL A 17 -4.97 7.85 -7.81
C VAL A 17 -5.81 8.39 -6.66
N GLY A 18 -5.21 9.24 -5.82
CA GLY A 18 -5.86 9.92 -4.71
C GLY A 18 -4.95 10.11 -3.49
N GLU A 19 -5.32 11.06 -2.64
CA GLU A 19 -4.53 11.57 -1.51
C GLU A 19 -4.21 10.55 -0.41
N LEU A 20 -4.96 9.44 -0.35
CA LEU A 20 -4.71 8.37 0.62
C LEU A 20 -3.56 7.44 0.20
N THR A 21 -2.98 7.65 -0.99
CA THR A 21 -1.82 6.89 -1.46
C THR A 21 -0.54 7.70 -1.34
N MET A 22 0.58 7.01 -1.08
CA MET A 22 1.90 7.61 -1.00
C MET A 22 2.96 6.63 -1.52
N PRO A 23 4.06 7.11 -2.09
CA PRO A 23 5.19 6.24 -2.41
C PRO A 23 5.90 5.77 -1.14
N GLY A 24 6.34 4.51 -1.16
CA GLY A 24 7.35 3.98 -0.26
C GLY A 24 8.77 4.39 -0.69
N ALA A 25 9.77 3.92 0.04
CA ALA A 25 11.17 4.15 -0.31
C ALA A 25 11.51 3.47 -1.66
N PRO A 26 12.08 4.19 -2.64
CA PRO A 26 12.55 3.57 -3.87
C PRO A 26 13.74 2.65 -3.58
N VAL A 27 13.71 1.45 -4.14
CA VAL A 27 14.80 0.47 -4.02
C VAL A 27 15.33 0.17 -5.41
N PHE A 28 16.65 0.26 -5.60
CA PHE A 28 17.27 -0.11 -6.87
C PHE A 28 17.51 -1.63 -6.92
N ASP A 29 16.96 -2.27 -7.95
CA ASP A 29 17.22 -3.67 -8.28
C ASP A 29 18.32 -3.76 -9.34
N ALA A 30 19.49 -4.24 -8.93
CA ALA A 30 20.65 -4.37 -9.80
C ALA A 30 20.47 -5.44 -10.90
N ALA A 31 19.64 -6.47 -10.68
CA ALA A 31 19.43 -7.55 -11.65
C ALA A 31 18.60 -7.07 -12.83
N THR A 32 17.55 -6.28 -12.56
CA THR A 32 16.67 -5.71 -13.60
C THR A 32 17.11 -4.31 -14.04
N ARG A 33 18.09 -3.72 -13.37
CA ARG A 33 18.55 -2.33 -13.56
C ARG A 33 17.40 -1.32 -13.47
N CYS A 34 16.47 -1.56 -12.55
CA CYS A 34 15.28 -0.74 -12.37
C CYS A 34 15.14 -0.28 -10.92
N TRP A 35 14.53 0.87 -10.72
CA TRP A 35 14.05 1.33 -9.44
C TRP A 35 12.62 0.82 -9.22
N ARG A 36 12.36 0.28 -8.04
CA ARG A 36 11.05 -0.21 -7.62
C ARG A 36 10.55 0.66 -6.48
N VAL A 37 9.32 1.17 -6.61
CA VAL A 37 8.72 2.06 -5.61
C VAL A 37 7.38 1.47 -5.18
N PRO A 38 7.27 0.94 -3.96
CA PRO A 38 6.00 0.46 -3.43
C PRO A 38 4.98 1.60 -3.36
N VAL A 39 3.72 1.30 -3.64
CA VAL A 39 2.60 2.21 -3.37
C VAL A 39 1.97 1.81 -2.05
N LEU A 40 1.92 2.75 -1.12
CA LEU A 40 1.34 2.57 0.20
C LEU A 40 -0.01 3.29 0.26
N CYS A 41 -1.04 2.64 0.80
CA CYS A 41 -2.36 3.21 0.98
C CYS A 41 -2.69 3.32 2.47
N LYS A 42 -3.03 4.52 2.93
CA LYS A 42 -3.50 4.77 4.28
C LYS A 42 -4.96 4.33 4.42
N THR A 43 -5.22 3.48 5.39
CA THR A 43 -6.56 3.00 5.75
C THR A 43 -6.84 3.24 7.24
N ALA A 44 -8.09 3.04 7.66
CA ALA A 44 -8.43 2.99 9.07
C ALA A 44 -7.69 1.87 9.83
N LYS A 45 -7.21 0.83 9.14
CA LYS A 45 -6.47 -0.30 9.72
C LYS A 45 -4.94 -0.12 9.74
N GLY A 46 -4.44 0.99 9.21
CA GLY A 46 -3.01 1.23 9.02
C GLY A 46 -2.62 1.44 7.56
N ILE A 47 -1.32 1.34 7.28
CA ILE A 47 -0.74 1.59 5.96
C ILE A 47 -0.47 0.25 5.27
N LEU A 48 -1.01 0.08 4.06
CA LEU A 48 -0.97 -1.19 3.33
C LEU A 48 -0.29 -1.02 1.97
N PRO A 49 0.62 -1.92 1.56
CA PRO A 49 1.20 -1.90 0.24
C PRO A 49 0.18 -2.39 -0.79
N VAL A 50 -0.15 -1.60 -1.80
CA VAL A 50 -1.23 -1.90 -2.76
C VAL A 50 -0.75 -2.07 -4.20
N GLY A 51 0.49 -1.69 -4.50
CA GLY A 51 1.06 -1.77 -5.84
C GLY A 51 2.54 -1.39 -5.84
N GLU A 52 3.12 -1.31 -7.02
CA GLU A 52 4.54 -0.96 -7.21
C GLU A 52 4.74 -0.28 -8.55
N PHE A 53 5.47 0.84 -8.55
CA PHE A 53 6.01 1.46 -9.76
C PHE A 53 7.37 0.86 -10.07
N VAL A 54 7.66 0.72 -11.36
CA VAL A 54 8.98 0.37 -11.86
C VAL A 54 9.47 1.49 -12.77
N ALA A 55 10.65 2.01 -12.48
CA ALA A 55 11.32 3.02 -13.30
C ALA A 55 12.69 2.53 -13.76
N ASP A 56 13.11 2.91 -14.97
CA ASP A 56 14.45 2.60 -15.46
C ASP A 56 15.54 3.46 -14.77
N VAL A 57 16.80 3.24 -15.13
CA VAL A 57 17.94 4.04 -14.62
C VAL A 57 17.86 5.53 -14.93
N ALA A 58 17.07 5.92 -15.95
CA ALA A 58 16.85 7.31 -16.33
C ALA A 58 15.62 7.93 -15.62
N GLY A 59 14.88 7.15 -14.84
CA GLY A 59 13.68 7.57 -14.12
C GLY A 59 12.40 7.57 -14.97
N ASN A 60 12.41 6.93 -16.14
CA ASN A 60 11.19 6.73 -16.94
C ASN A 60 10.39 5.58 -16.35
N PHE A 61 9.06 5.70 -16.30
CA PHE A 61 8.21 4.61 -15.85
C PHE A 61 8.20 3.49 -16.88
N VAL A 62 8.63 2.31 -16.45
CA VAL A 62 8.56 1.05 -17.20
C VAL A 62 7.27 0.32 -16.87
N ALA A 63 6.81 0.41 -15.62
CA ALA A 63 5.51 -0.11 -15.20
C ALA A 63 4.87 0.82 -14.17
N VAL A 64 3.56 1.00 -14.32
CA VAL A 64 2.71 1.79 -13.43
C VAL A 64 1.58 0.88 -12.94
N PRO A 65 1.30 0.81 -11.63
CA PRO A 65 0.23 -0.02 -11.11
C PRO A 65 -1.13 0.55 -11.51
N ASP A 66 -2.03 -0.31 -11.97
CA ASP A 66 -3.40 0.05 -12.29
C ASP A 66 -4.24 0.31 -11.02
N LYS A 67 -5.13 1.30 -11.08
CA LYS A 67 -5.96 1.70 -9.93
C LYS A 67 -6.92 0.58 -9.50
N GLU A 68 -7.54 -0.14 -10.44
CA GLU A 68 -8.45 -1.22 -10.10
C GLU A 68 -7.70 -2.41 -9.50
N GLN A 69 -6.50 -2.70 -10.00
CA GLN A 69 -5.60 -3.69 -9.39
C GLN A 69 -5.23 -3.30 -7.95
N MET A 70 -4.81 -2.05 -7.72
CA MET A 70 -4.49 -1.56 -6.38
C MET A 70 -5.68 -1.68 -5.42
N LEU A 71 -6.89 -1.33 -5.88
CA LEU A 71 -8.12 -1.47 -5.09
C LEU A 71 -8.45 -2.93 -4.77
N ARG A 72 -8.24 -3.86 -5.70
CA ARG A 72 -8.42 -5.30 -5.46
C ARG A 72 -7.44 -5.80 -4.38
N VAL A 73 -6.17 -5.43 -4.48
CA VAL A 73 -5.15 -5.78 -3.48
C VAL A 73 -5.53 -5.20 -2.11
N LEU A 74 -5.91 -3.92 -2.07
CA LEU A 74 -6.33 -3.25 -0.84
C LEU A 74 -7.50 -3.97 -0.17
N ARG A 75 -8.57 -4.28 -0.91
CA ARG A 75 -9.74 -5.00 -0.39
C ARG A 75 -9.35 -6.36 0.18
N ALA A 76 -8.54 -7.12 -0.54
CA ALA A 76 -8.08 -8.43 -0.08
C ALA A 76 -7.26 -8.34 1.23
N GLN A 77 -6.42 -7.32 1.38
CA GLN A 77 -5.65 -7.11 2.61
C GLN A 77 -6.54 -6.64 3.77
N VAL A 78 -7.46 -5.70 3.52
CA VAL A 78 -8.37 -5.17 4.55
C VAL A 78 -9.23 -6.28 5.14
N VAL A 79 -9.73 -7.23 4.35
CA VAL A 79 -10.52 -8.37 4.87
C VAL A 79 -9.72 -9.26 5.83
N ARG A 80 -8.41 -9.37 5.64
CA ARG A 80 -7.54 -10.26 6.44
C ARG A 80 -7.02 -9.64 7.73
N LEU A 81 -7.11 -8.32 7.85
CA LEU A 81 -6.54 -7.61 9.00
C LEU A 81 -7.50 -7.66 10.20
N PRO A 82 -7.05 -8.18 11.35
CA PRO A 82 -7.84 -8.15 12.57
C PRO A 82 -8.08 -6.70 13.04
N PHE A 83 -9.10 -6.51 13.87
CA PHE A 83 -9.38 -5.24 14.54
C PHE A 83 -9.20 -5.41 16.04
N LEU A 84 -8.68 -4.37 16.68
CA LEU A 84 -8.76 -4.25 18.14
C LEU A 84 -10.16 -3.75 18.49
N VAL A 85 -10.84 -4.52 19.33
CA VAL A 85 -12.13 -4.15 19.93
C VAL A 85 -11.93 -4.19 21.44
N PHE A 86 -12.22 -3.08 22.11
CA PHE A 86 -12.19 -2.99 23.57
C PHE A 86 -13.55 -3.40 24.13
N GLY A 87 -13.56 -4.30 25.09
CA GLY A 87 -14.76 -4.76 25.78
C GLY A 87 -14.43 -5.86 26.78
N GLU A 88 -15.29 -6.03 27.78
CA GLU A 88 -15.21 -7.19 28.68
C GLU A 88 -15.52 -8.48 27.90
N LYS A 89 -14.96 -9.61 28.35
CA LYS A 89 -15.09 -10.88 27.63
C LYS A 89 -16.55 -11.26 27.36
N GLU A 90 -17.44 -11.14 28.35
CA GLU A 90 -18.85 -11.49 28.17
C GLU A 90 -19.61 -10.55 27.21
N GLU A 91 -19.15 -9.31 27.03
CA GLU A 91 -19.71 -8.37 26.05
C GLU A 91 -19.30 -8.76 24.63
N LEU A 92 -18.01 -9.06 24.42
CA LEU A 92 -17.49 -9.45 23.12
C LEU A 92 -18.08 -10.79 22.64
N GLU A 93 -18.27 -11.75 23.54
CA GLU A 93 -18.93 -13.02 23.21
C GLU A 93 -20.39 -12.83 22.78
N ARG A 94 -21.15 -11.94 23.45
CA ARG A 94 -22.54 -11.60 23.07
C ARG A 94 -22.62 -10.91 21.71
N MET A 95 -21.60 -10.13 21.34
CA MET A 95 -21.49 -9.48 20.04
C MET A 95 -21.03 -10.43 18.92
N GLY A 96 -20.73 -11.69 19.23
CA GLY A 96 -20.20 -12.65 18.26
C GLY A 96 -18.78 -12.32 17.80
N VAL A 97 -18.01 -11.58 18.60
CA VAL A 97 -16.61 -11.26 18.31
C VAL A 97 -15.74 -12.45 18.70
N HIS A 98 -14.94 -12.93 17.76
CA HIS A 98 -14.01 -14.04 17.98
C HIS A 98 -12.57 -13.53 18.03
N VAL A 99 -11.80 -13.97 19.03
CA VAL A 99 -10.38 -13.69 19.15
C VAL A 99 -9.62 -14.48 18.08
N VAL A 100 -8.83 -13.79 17.27
CA VAL A 100 -8.09 -14.37 16.13
C VAL A 100 -6.57 -14.34 16.29
N ALA A 101 -6.07 -13.74 17.39
CA ALA A 101 -4.68 -13.78 17.82
C ALA A 101 -4.65 -13.68 19.35
N ALA A 102 -3.95 -14.63 20.00
CA ALA A 102 -3.76 -14.71 21.45
C ALA A 102 -2.27 -14.62 21.78
#